data_AF-A0A1F4Q523-F1
#
_entry.id   AF-A0A1F4Q523-F1
#
_cell.length_a   1.000
_cell.length_b   1.000
_cell.length_c   1.000
_cell.angle_alpha   90.00
_cell.angle_beta   90.00
_cell.angle_gamma   90.00
#
_symmetry.space_group_name_H-M   'P 1'
#
loop_
_entity.id
_entity.type
_entity.pdbx_description
1 polymer ?
#
loop_
_entity_poly.entity_id
_entity_poly.type
_entity_poly.pdbx_seq_one_letter_code
_entity_poly.pdbx_strand_id
1 'polypeptide(L)' 'MSDRVETLDLRPIVIFERHDKIFETWNKLQPGETLKIINDHNPKPLWYQFEVEYKGKYQWDYEQKGPKDWIVKIKKI' A
#
# COMPACT_ATOMS: atom_id res chain seq x y z
N MET A 1 1.98 12.65 -16.97
CA MET A 1 1.16 11.97 -15.95
C MET A 1 1.63 10.52 -15.92
N SER A 2 2.36 10.13 -14.87
CA SER A 2 2.86 8.76 -14.75
C SER A 2 1.81 7.93 -14.02
N ASP A 3 1.21 6.97 -14.70
CA ASP A 3 0.26 6.01 -14.11
C ASP A 3 0.97 4.71 -13.68
N ARG A 4 2.25 4.81 -13.28
CA ARG A 4 3.04 3.66 -12.87
C ARG A 4 2.46 3.04 -11.60
N VAL A 5 2.28 1.72 -11.64
CA VAL A 5 1.85 0.91 -10.49
C VAL A 5 3.01 0.01 -10.05
N GLU A 6 3.52 0.27 -8.85
CA GLU A 6 4.52 -0.59 -8.20
C GLU A 6 3.78 -1.65 -7.38
N THR A 7 4.02 -2.94 -7.66
CA THR A 7 3.32 -4.03 -6.97
C THR A 7 4.23 -4.70 -5.95
N LEU A 8 3.76 -4.79 -4.70
CA LEU A 8 4.45 -5.42 -3.58
C LEU A 8 3.60 -6.55 -3.00
N ASP A 9 4.04 -7.80 -3.22
CA ASP A 9 3.43 -8.97 -2.59
C ASP A 9 4.03 -9.21 -1.21
N LEU A 10 3.21 -9.05 -0.16
CA LEU A 10 3.61 -9.17 1.24
C LEU A 10 3.50 -10.59 1.78
N ARG A 11 2.77 -11.48 1.08
CA ARG A 11 2.54 -12.86 1.54
C ARG A 11 3.84 -13.64 1.77
N PRO A 12 4.89 -13.55 0.91
CA PRO A 12 6.15 -14.22 1.16
C PRO A 12 7.08 -13.48 2.15
N ILE A 13 6.74 -12.25 2.54
CA ILE A 13 7.57 -11.41 3.41
C ILE A 13 7.18 -11.65 4.87
N VAL A 14 8.18 -11.82 5.74
CA VAL A 14 7.97 -11.97 7.18
C VAL A 14 7.37 -10.70 7.78
N ILE A 15 6.43 -10.86 8.73
CA ILE A 15 5.54 -9.78 9.20
C ILE A 15 6.29 -8.51 9.63
N PHE A 16 7.42 -8.65 10.32
CA PHE A 16 8.19 -7.52 10.83
C PHE A 16 8.90 -6.71 9.73
N GLU A 17 9.19 -7.30 8.56
CA GLU A 17 9.80 -6.61 7.42
C GLU A 17 8.77 -5.92 6.51
N ARG A 18 7.49 -6.31 6.62
CA ARG A 18 6.44 -5.81 5.72
C ARG A 18 6.30 -4.29 5.80
N HIS A 19 6.29 -3.72 7.00
CA HIS A 19 6.12 -2.27 7.18
C HIS A 19 7.26 -1.49 6.54
N ASP A 20 8.51 -1.87 6.84
CA ASP A 20 9.69 -1.20 6.30
C ASP A 20 9.67 -1.21 4.77
N LYS A 21 9.37 -2.36 4.16
CA LYS A 21 9.33 -2.49 2.71
C LYS A 21 8.20 -1.70 2.05
N ILE A 22 7.03 -1.62 2.69
CA ILE A 22 5.90 -0.79 2.23
C ILE A 22 6.31 0.67 2.20
N PHE A 23 6.88 1.19 3.30
CA PHE A 23 7.24 2.60 3.41
C PHE A 23 8.46 2.96 2.57
N GLU A 24 9.44 2.07 2.45
CA GLU A 24 10.56 2.24 1.52
C GLU A 24 10.03 2.40 0.08
N THR A 25 9.08 1.56 -0.33
CA THR A 25 8.48 1.62 -1.66
C THR A 25 7.65 2.89 -1.84
N TRP A 26 6.81 3.23 -0.86
CA TRP A 26 6.00 4.45 -0.85
C TRP A 26 6.82 5.74 -0.96
N ASN A 27 7.95 5.80 -0.26
CA ASN A 27 8.82 6.98 -0.26
C ASN A 27 9.49 7.19 -1.62
N LYS A 28 9.76 6.12 -2.38
CA LYS A 28 10.31 6.18 -3.74
C LYS A 28 9.29 6.61 -4.80
N LEU A 29 7.99 6.52 -4.51
CA LEU A 29 6.95 6.93 -5.45
C LEU A 29 6.95 8.44 -5.69
N GLN A 30 6.68 8.81 -6.94
CA GLN A 30 6.36 10.18 -7.34
C GLN A 30 4.85 10.46 -7.23
N PRO A 31 4.43 11.72 -7.09
CA PRO A 31 3.01 12.09 -7.20
C PRO A 31 2.38 11.55 -8.50
N GLY A 32 1.21 10.94 -8.38
CA GLY A 32 0.51 10.23 -9.45
C GLY A 32 0.77 8.73 -9.51
N GLU A 33 1.88 8.24 -8.96
CA GLU A 33 2.19 6.81 -8.94
C GLU A 33 1.44 6.05 -7.84
N THR A 34 1.28 4.74 -8.01
CA THR A 34 0.49 3.89 -7.12
C THR A 34 1.30 2.74 -6.56
N LEU A 35 1.23 2.52 -5.25
CA LEU A 35 1.68 1.29 -4.59
C LEU A 35 0.49 0.32 -4.52
N LYS A 36 0.64 -0.86 -5.13
CA LYS A 36 -0.31 -1.97 -5.01
C LYS A 36 0.26 -2.99 -4.03
N ILE A 37 -0.37 -3.15 -2.86
CA ILE A 37 0.00 -4.21 -1.91
C ILE A 37 -0.92 -5.42 -2.06
N ILE A 38 -0.36 -6.62 -1.98
CA ILE A 38 -1.09 -7.89 -1.86
C ILE A 38 -0.78 -8.46 -0.49
N ASN A 39 -1.79 -8.63 0.35
CA ASN A 39 -1.64 -9.08 1.73
C ASN A 39 -2.55 -10.28 2.03
N ASP A 40 -2.14 -11.10 2.99
CA ASP A 40 -2.89 -12.27 3.47
C ASP A 40 -4.02 -11.90 4.47
N HIS A 41 -4.10 -10.65 4.90
CA HIS A 41 -5.13 -10.14 5.81
C HIS A 41 -5.47 -8.67 5.51
N ASN A 42 -6.55 -8.17 6.12
CA ASN A 42 -6.97 -6.78 6.00
C ASN A 42 -5.91 -5.81 6.58
N PRO A 43 -5.30 -4.92 5.77
CA PRO A 43 -4.28 -3.98 6.21
C PRO A 43 -4.86 -2.74 6.93
N LYS A 44 -5.89 -2.93 7.76
CA LYS A 44 -6.56 -1.84 8.50
C LYS A 44 -5.61 -1.02 9.39
N PRO A 45 -4.64 -1.62 10.13
CA PRO A 45 -3.66 -0.85 10.89
C PRO A 45 -2.81 0.08 10.00
N LEU A 46 -2.39 -0.41 8.84
CA LEU A 46 -1.63 0.38 7.86
C LEU A 46 -2.45 1.56 7.35
N TRP A 47 -3.73 1.35 7.04
CA TRP A 47 -4.62 2.45 6.63
C TRP A 47 -4.70 3.56 7.68
N TYR A 48 -4.84 3.21 8.97
CA TYR A 48 -4.85 4.22 10.04
C TYR A 48 -3.53 4.99 10.12
N GLN A 49 -2.39 4.33 9.91
CA GLN A 49 -1.10 5.00 9.88
C GLN A 49 -1.03 6.01 8.73
N PHE A 50 -1.51 5.65 7.54
CA PHE A 50 -1.61 6.55 6.41
C PHE A 50 -2.54 7.76 6.67
N GLU A 51 -3.68 7.55 7.33
CA GLU A 51 -4.60 8.62 7.71
C GLU A 51 -3.96 9.64 8.66
N VAL A 52 -3.05 9.20 9.55
CA VAL A 52 -2.37 10.08 10.51
C VAL A 52 -1.17 10.78 9.87
N GLU A 53 -0.30 10.04 9.18
CA GLU A 53 1.00 10.55 8.72
C GLU A 53 0.95 11.21 7.33
N TYR A 54 0.04 10.76 6.47
CA TYR A 54 0.01 11.16 5.05
C TYR A 54 -1.33 11.80 4.64
N LYS A 55 -2.13 12.27 5.60
CA LYS A 55 -3.43 12.90 5.34
C LYS A 55 -3.38 13.90 4.17
N GLY A 56 -4.23 13.68 3.16
CA GLY A 56 -4.32 14.52 1.97
C GLY A 56 -3.23 14.32 0.92
N LYS A 57 -2.26 13.42 1.15
CA LYS A 57 -1.16 13.08 0.21
C LYS A 57 -1.33 11.72 -0.46
N TYR A 58 -2.45 11.04 -0.21
CA TYR A 58 -2.72 9.73 -0.76
C TYR A 58 -4.20 9.52 -1.07
N GLN A 59 -4.46 8.53 -1.92
CA GLN A 59 -5.77 7.92 -2.11
C GLN A 59 -5.66 6.42 -1.84
N TRP A 60 -6.64 5.86 -1.14
CA TRP A 60 -6.68 4.45 -0.76
C TRP A 60 -7.89 3.78 -1.39
N ASP A 61 -7.63 2.73 -2.17
CA ASP A 61 -8.64 1.96 -2.86
C ASP A 61 -8.42 0.47 -2.64
N TYR A 62 -9.51 -0.27 -2.43
CA TYR A 62 -9.45 -1.72 -2.32
C TYR A 62 -9.80 -2.33 -3.67
N GLU A 63 -8.81 -2.93 -4.32
CA GLU A 63 -9.06 -3.73 -5.52
C GLU A 63 -9.70 -5.09 -5.15
N GLN A 64 -9.32 -5.66 -4.00
CA GLN A 64 -9.91 -6.90 -3.48
C GLN A 64 -9.97 -6.92 -1.96
N LYS A 65 -11.11 -7.34 -1.40
CA LYS A 65 -11.36 -7.42 0.05
C LYS A 65 -11.54 -8.86 0.54
N GLY A 66 -10.49 -9.68 0.41
CA GLY A 66 -10.48 -11.04 0.96
C GLY A 66 -11.49 -12.01 0.32
N PRO A 67 -11.75 -13.18 0.95
CA PRO A 67 -11.18 -13.63 2.22
C PRO A 67 -9.74 -14.17 2.10
N LYS A 68 -9.31 -14.55 0.89
CA LYS A 68 -7.99 -15.16 0.64
C LYS A 68 -6.88 -14.13 0.48
N ASP A 69 -7.11 -13.11 -0.34
CA ASP A 69 -6.14 -12.05 -0.60
C ASP A 69 -6.79 -10.68 -0.46
N TRP A 70 -6.06 -9.75 0.14
CA TRP A 70 -6.42 -8.35 0.29
C TRP A 70 -5.51 -7.53 -0.60
N ILE A 71 -6.09 -6.89 -1.62
CA ILE A 71 -5.36 -6.11 -2.60
C ILE A 71 -5.77 -4.65 -2.45
N VAL A 72 -4.80 -3.81 -2.16
CA VAL A 72 -5.00 -2.37 -1.93
C VAL A 72 -4.12 -1.57 -2.87
N LYS A 73 -4.68 -0.54 -3.48
CA LYS A 73 -3.98 0.51 -4.20
C LYS A 73 -3.88 1.76 -3.35
N ILE A 74 -2.66 2.24 -3.18
CA ILE A 74 -2.33 3.45 -2.45
C ILE A 74 -1.67 4.40 -3.47
N LYS A 75 -2.45 5.35 -3.99
CA LYS A 75 -1.96 6.33 -4.96
C LYS A 75 -1.39 7.54 -4.22
N LYS A 76 -0.21 8.00 -4.63
CA LYS A 76 0.41 9.22 -4.11
C LYS A 76 -0.14 10.45 -4.84
N ILE A 77 -0.52 11.47 -4.07
CA ILE A 77 -1.12 12.72 -4.58
C ILE A 77 -0.09 13.84 -4.53
#